data_AF-A0A1F9BWV2-F1
#
_entry.id   AF-A0A1F9BWV2-F1
#
_cell.length_a   1.000
_cell.length_b   1.000
_cell.length_c   1.000
_cell.angle_alpha   90.00
_cell.angle_beta   90.00
_cell.angle_gamma   90.00
#
_symmetry.space_group_name_H-M   'P 1'
#
loop_
_entity.id
_entity.type
_entity.pdbx_description
1 polymer ?
#
loop_
_entity_poly.entity_id
_entity_poly.type
_entity_poly.pdbx_seq_one_letter_code
_entity_poly.pdbx_strand_id
1 'polypeptide(L)'
;MAPLRAQKAWAVSYTPAYLMEMSEEYDAEALKLLNDHLAKDDYVVVSEDTQGFSGDLVIDFPAGAEEPYRALILLEARKGA
;
A
#
# COMPACT_ATOMS: atom_id res chain seq x y z
N MET A 1 -8.70 -17.31 0.44
CA MET A 1 -7.50 -16.54 0.82
C MET A 1 -7.90 -15.59 1.94
N ALA A 2 -7.07 -15.43 2.97
CA ALA A 2 -7.33 -14.39 3.97
C ALA A 2 -7.15 -13.01 3.30
N PRO A 3 -7.98 -12.00 3.64
CA PRO A 3 -7.82 -10.66 3.10
C PRO A 3 -6.43 -10.10 3.43
N LEU A 4 -5.90 -9.26 2.54
CA LEU A 4 -4.65 -8.57 2.81
C LEU A 4 -4.83 -7.62 3.99
N ARG A 5 -3.76 -7.47 4.77
CA ARG A 5 -3.70 -6.54 5.89
C ARG A 5 -2.31 -5.96 5.97
N ALA A 6 -2.22 -4.64 5.98
CA ALA A 6 -0.97 -3.91 6.11
C ALA A 6 -0.62 -3.73 7.58
N GLN A 7 0.60 -4.11 7.94
CA GLN A 7 1.22 -3.79 9.22
C GLN A 7 1.65 -2.32 9.26
N LYS A 8 2.18 -1.83 8.15
CA LYS A 8 2.62 -0.43 7.95
C LYS A 8 2.31 0.00 6.53
N ALA A 9 2.19 1.31 6.34
CA ALA A 9 2.01 1.90 5.03
C ALA A 9 2.64 3.28 4.96
N TRP A 10 3.03 3.69 3.76
CA TRP A 10 3.56 5.01 3.45
C TRP A 10 2.90 5.54 2.18
N ALA A 11 2.57 6.82 2.13
CA ALA A 11 2.18 7.44 0.86
C ALA A 11 3.40 7.49 -0.05
N VAL A 12 3.24 7.08 -1.31
CA VAL A 12 4.32 7.13 -2.29
C VAL A 12 3.88 7.79 -3.58
N SER A 13 4.82 8.44 -4.25
CA SER A 13 4.64 8.98 -5.59
C SER A 13 5.83 8.59 -6.47
N TYR A 14 5.69 8.74 -7.79
CA TYR A 14 6.80 8.53 -8.71
C TYR A 14 7.19 9.84 -9.37
N THR A 15 8.49 10.10 -9.37
CA THR A 15 9.09 11.18 -10.15
C THR A 15 8.96 10.90 -11.66
N PRO A 16 9.17 11.90 -12.53
CA PRO A 16 9.24 11.69 -13.98
C PRO A 16 10.34 10.70 -14.40
N ALA A 17 11.36 10.48 -13.56
CA ALA A 17 12.41 9.48 -13.76
C ALA A 17 12.03 8.07 -13.26
N TYR A 18 10.76 7.86 -12.84
CA TYR A 18 10.25 6.62 -12.25
C TYR A 18 10.91 6.19 -10.93
N LEU A 19 11.57 7.12 -10.25
CA LEU A 19 12.05 6.90 -8.88
C LEU A 19 10.89 7.09 -7.91
N MET A 20 10.77 6.17 -6.95
CA MET A 20 9.76 6.22 -5.90
C MET A 20 10.18 7.21 -4.80
N GLU A 21 9.28 8.13 -4.47
CA GLU A 21 9.40 9.04 -3.33
C GLU A 21 8.41 8.61 -2.24
N MET A 22 8.93 8.36 -1.04
CA MET A 22 8.16 7.88 0.10
C MET A 22 7.99 9.00 1.12
N SER A 23 6.74 9.20 1.53
CA SER A 23 6.37 10.14 2.60
C SER A 23 6.54 9.50 3.99
N GLU A 24 6.10 10.20 5.03
CA GLU A 24 6.04 9.66 6.39
C GLU A 24 5.13 8.42 6.49
N GLU A 25 5.40 7.59 7.49
CA GLU A 25 4.56 6.42 7.81
C GLU A 25 3.14 6.88 8.15
N TYR A 26 2.15 6.15 7.66
CA TYR A 26 0.75 6.39 8.00
C TYR A 26 0.54 6.33 9.51
N ASP A 27 -0.23 7.27 10.02
CA ASP A 27 -0.75 7.19 11.39
C ASP A 27 -1.78 6.06 11.52
N ALA A 28 -2.26 5.86 12.75
CA ALA A 28 -3.22 4.81 13.05
C ALA A 28 -4.57 4.98 12.30
N GLU A 29 -4.99 6.20 12.00
CA GLU A 29 -6.26 6.47 11.33
C GLU A 29 -6.16 6.18 9.83
N ALA A 30 -5.10 6.66 9.18
CA ALA A 30 -4.82 6.40 7.77
C ALA A 30 -4.55 4.91 7.51
N LEU A 31 -3.79 4.24 8.39
CA LEU A 31 -3.55 2.80 8.30
C LEU A 31 -4.85 1.99 8.47
N LYS A 32 -5.75 2.43 9.35
CA LYS A 32 -7.07 1.80 9.51
C LYS A 32 -7.90 1.94 8.24
N LEU A 33 -7.98 3.14 7.67
CA LEU A 33 -8.71 3.39 6.42
C LEU A 33 -8.21 2.50 5.28
N LEU A 34 -6.88 2.44 5.09
CA LEU A 34 -6.27 1.57 4.08
C LEU A 34 -6.65 0.10 4.29
N ASN A 35 -6.59 -0.39 5.52
CA ASN A 35 -6.97 -1.78 5.83
C ASN A 35 -8.47 -2.05 5.61
N ASP A 36 -9.35 -1.07 5.81
CA ASP A 36 -10.78 -1.20 5.49
C ASP A 36 -11.03 -1.35 3.98
N HIS A 37 -10.17 -0.79 3.13
CA HIS A 37 -10.20 -1.00 1.67
C HIS A 37 -9.58 -2.34 1.28
N LEU A 38 -8.44 -2.72 1.85
CA LEU A 38 -7.82 -4.03 1.63
C LEU A 38 -8.77 -5.18 1.97
N ALA A 39 -9.53 -5.07 3.06
CA ALA A 39 -10.51 -6.07 3.47
C ALA A 39 -11.67 -6.25 2.47
N LYS A 40 -11.92 -5.26 1.61
CA LYS A 40 -12.96 -5.27 0.57
C LYS A 40 -12.42 -5.63 -0.82
N ASP A 41 -11.13 -5.91 -0.93
CA ASP A 41 -10.41 -6.06 -2.21
C ASP A 41 -10.54 -4.80 -3.10
N ASP A 42 -10.63 -3.62 -2.45
CA ASP A 42 -10.83 -2.32 -3.09
C ASP A 42 -9.49 -1.60 -3.31
N TYR A 43 -8.59 -2.26 -4.03
CA TYR A 43 -7.27 -1.75 -4.39
C TYR A 43 -6.77 -2.37 -5.69
N VAL A 44 -5.74 -1.76 -6.28
CA VAL A 44 -5.02 -2.28 -7.45
C VAL A 44 -3.54 -2.36 -7.12
N VAL A 45 -2.90 -3.50 -7.41
CA VAL A 45 -1.44 -3.61 -7.29
C VAL A 45 -0.78 -2.87 -8.44
N VAL A 46 0.03 -1.86 -8.10
CA VAL A 46 0.78 -1.03 -9.05
C VAL A 46 2.15 -1.63 -9.33
N SER A 47 2.84 -2.08 -8.27
CA SER A 47 4.19 -2.64 -8.38
C SER A 47 4.48 -3.59 -7.23
N GLU A 48 5.21 -4.68 -7.52
CA GLU A 48 5.86 -5.54 -6.52
C GLU A 48 7.34 -5.16 -6.33
N ASP A 49 7.90 -4.32 -7.21
CA ASP A 49 9.24 -3.74 -7.03
C ASP A 49 9.14 -2.47 -6.18
N THR A 50 9.66 -2.58 -4.95
CA THR A 50 9.65 -1.52 -3.94
C THR A 50 10.97 -0.73 -3.90
N GLN A 51 11.87 -0.93 -4.87
CA GLN A 51 13.11 -0.17 -5.05
C GLN A 51 14.01 -0.11 -3.78
N GLY A 52 13.96 -1.14 -2.94
CA GLY A 52 14.75 -1.24 -1.71
C GLY A 52 14.11 -0.62 -0.47
N PHE A 53 12.87 -0.11 -0.57
CA PHE A 53 12.08 0.27 0.60
C PHE A 53 11.56 -0.96 1.35
N SER A 54 11.20 -0.78 2.62
CA SER A 54 10.80 -1.85 3.54
C SER A 54 9.40 -2.42 3.31
N GLY A 55 8.66 -1.96 2.31
CA GLY A 55 7.34 -2.49 1.98
C GLY A 55 7.41 -3.68 1.02
N ASP A 56 6.29 -4.39 0.91
CA ASP A 56 6.13 -5.55 0.02
C ASP A 56 5.47 -5.18 -1.31
N LEU A 57 4.52 -4.23 -1.30
CA LEU A 57 3.68 -3.90 -2.47
C LEU A 57 3.41 -2.40 -2.56
N VAL A 58 3.37 -1.87 -3.78
CA VAL A 58 2.76 -0.56 -4.07
C VAL A 58 1.36 -0.78 -4.61
N ILE A 59 0.38 -0.11 -4.01
CA ILE A 59 -1.02 -0.22 -4.38
C ILE A 59 -1.65 1.16 -4.60
N ASP A 60 -2.71 1.18 -5.40
CA ASP A 60 -3.66 2.30 -5.52
C ASP A 60 -4.98 1.90 -4.85
N PHE A 61 -5.55 2.77 -4.01
CA PHE A 61 -6.83 2.55 -3.33
C PHE A 61 -7.59 3.88 -3.10
N PRO A 62 -8.93 3.91 -3.16
CA PRO A 62 -9.80 2.83 -3.60
C PRO A 62 -9.63 2.51 -5.09
N ALA A 63 -9.96 1.29 -5.49
CA ALA A 63 -9.84 0.85 -6.88
C ALA A 63 -10.85 1.59 -7.77
N GLY A 64 -10.38 2.13 -8.90
CA GLY A 64 -11.25 2.79 -9.87
C GLY A 64 -11.71 4.21 -9.48
N ALA A 65 -11.15 4.80 -8.42
CA ALA A 65 -11.28 6.24 -8.20
C ALA A 65 -10.59 7.03 -9.32
N GLU A 66 -11.12 8.22 -9.61
CA GLU A 66 -10.49 9.16 -10.55
C GLU A 66 -9.10 9.60 -10.04
N GLU A 67 -8.96 9.76 -8.72
CA GLU A 67 -7.72 10.08 -8.03
C GLU A 67 -7.52 9.10 -6.86
N PRO A 68 -6.95 7.90 -7.10
CA PRO A 68 -6.68 6.95 -6.02
C PRO A 68 -5.47 7.40 -5.19
N TYR A 69 -5.45 7.01 -3.93
CA TYR A 69 -4.27 7.13 -3.08
C TYR A 69 -3.28 6.03 -3.41
N ARG A 70 -2.02 6.41 -3.60
CA ARG A 70 -0.93 5.46 -3.81
C ARG A 70 -0.14 5.23 -2.52
N ALA A 71 -0.02 3.97 -2.13
CA ALA A 71 0.72 3.59 -0.93
C ALA A 71 1.66 2.42 -1.17
N LEU A 72 2.84 2.49 -0.54
CA LEU A 72 3.68 1.33 -0.28
C LEU A 72 3.20 0.68 1.02
N ILE A 73 2.90 -0.61 0.99
CA ILE A 73 2.42 -1.36 2.16
C ILE A 73 3.41 -2.45 2.55
N LEU A 74 3.62 -2.61 3.85
CA LEU A 74 4.26 -3.78 4.45
C LEU A 74 3.14 -4.67 4.99
N LEU A 75 3.02 -5.89 4.46
CA LEU A 75 1.99 -6.84 4.83
C LEU A 75 2.26 -7.42 6.22
N GLU A 76 1.19 -7.70 6.97
CA GLU A 76 1.32 -8.54 8.15
C GLU A 76 1.83 -9.93 7.73
N ALA A 77 2.93 -10.39 8.33
CA ALA A 77 3.46 -11.71 8.11
C ALA A 77 2.35 -12.75 8.36
N ARG A 78 2.00 -13.53 7.33
CA ARG A 78 1.08 -14.65 7.50
C ARG A 78 1.71 -15.64 8.48
N LYS A 79 1.22 -15.66 9.73
CA LYS A 79 1.53 -16.74 10.67
C LYS A 79 0.91 -18.02 10.10
N GLY A 80 1.73 -18.84 9.45
CA GLY A 80 1.39 -20.22 9.05
C GLY A 80 1.55 -20.50 7.57
N ALA A 81 2.75 -20.94 7.20
CA ALA A 81 2.94 -22.06 6.29
C ALA A 81 3.70 -23.14 7.07
#